data_AF-A0A974X3X2-F1
#
_entry.id   AF-A0A974X3X2-F1
#
_cell.length_a   1.000
_cell.length_b   1.000
_cell.length_c   1.000
_cell.angle_alpha   90.00
_cell.angle_beta   90.00
_cell.angle_gamma   90.00
#
_symmetry.space_group_name_H-M   'P 1'
#
loop_
_entity.id
_entity.type
_entity.pdbx_description
1 polymer ?
#
loop_
_entity_poly.entity_id
_entity_poly.type
_entity_poly.pdbx_seq_one_letter_code
_entity_poly.pdbx_strand_id
1 'polypeptide(L)'
;MVILLALVLAGCGSDRRADAVDESSGQVERTESIDALNLVLVTDGTGVARLIGTLVNQADEPDRLVGLDVDAEPPGYTVIFADGPYLLPEGEPLRLYRDANVTLLSEAFVPGYRADVTLAFAGSEPLTTTVPVERNTGIYRDVEVRQPPDGDIRPGN
;
A
#
# COMPACT_ATOMS: atom_id res chain seq x y z
N MET A 1 -63.02 17.38 9.90
CA MET A 1 -62.17 16.64 8.95
C MET A 1 -60.79 17.27 9.02
N VAL A 2 -59.84 16.56 9.64
CA VAL A 2 -58.46 17.01 9.83
C VAL A 2 -57.70 16.74 8.53
N ILE A 3 -57.03 17.76 7.98
CA ILE A 3 -56.15 17.61 6.82
C ILE A 3 -54.71 17.78 7.30
N LEU A 4 -54.01 16.64 7.44
CA LEU A 4 -52.55 16.54 7.49
C LEU A 4 -52.00 16.56 6.06
N LEU A 5 -51.02 17.41 5.73
CA LEU A 5 -50.07 17.28 4.59
C LEU A 5 -49.18 18.54 4.56
N ALA A 6 -47.86 18.55 4.45
CA ALA A 6 -46.78 17.57 4.51
C ALA A 6 -45.50 18.37 4.83
N LEU A 7 -44.62 17.86 5.71
CA LEU A 7 -43.28 18.43 5.86
C LEU A 7 -42.44 18.04 4.64
N VAL A 8 -42.13 19.01 3.79
CA VAL A 8 -41.17 18.84 2.71
C VAL A 8 -39.78 18.90 3.35
N LEU A 9 -39.26 17.76 3.81
CA LEU A 9 -37.84 17.62 4.09
C LEU A 9 -37.12 17.68 2.73
N ALA A 10 -36.67 18.87 2.33
CA ALA A 10 -35.60 19.02 1.38
C ALA A 10 -34.30 18.52 2.06
N GLY A 11 -34.17 17.20 2.17
CA GLY A 11 -32.90 16.56 2.46
C GLY A 11 -31.99 16.82 1.27
N CYS A 12 -31.06 17.75 1.43
CA CYS A 12 -29.92 17.90 0.54
C CYS A 12 -29.03 16.66 0.75
N GLY A 13 -29.44 15.54 0.15
CA GLY A 13 -28.57 14.40 -0.04
C GLY A 13 -27.48 14.89 -0.97
N SER A 14 -26.32 15.22 -0.41
CA SER A 14 -25.15 15.55 -1.18
C SER A 14 -24.77 14.29 -1.97
N ASP A 15 -25.29 14.17 -3.17
CA ASP A 15 -24.84 13.25 -4.22
C ASP A 15 -23.46 13.72 -4.71
N ARG A 16 -22.48 13.77 -3.81
CA ARG A 16 -21.11 13.53 -4.21
C ARG A 16 -21.02 12.03 -4.40
N ARG A 17 -21.28 11.60 -5.62
CA ARG A 17 -20.93 10.28 -6.11
C ARG A 17 -19.49 10.04 -5.66
N ALA A 18 -19.30 9.09 -4.76
CA ALA A 18 -17.98 8.55 -4.46
C ALA A 18 -17.50 7.94 -5.78
N ASP A 19 -16.76 8.72 -6.55
CA ASP A 19 -16.14 8.26 -7.78
C ASP A 19 -15.23 7.09 -7.42
N ALA A 20 -15.52 5.93 -8.01
CA ALA A 20 -14.79 4.67 -7.96
C ALA A 20 -14.13 4.37 -6.60
N VAL A 21 -14.81 3.57 -5.77
CA VAL A 21 -14.12 2.80 -4.74
C VAL A 21 -13.12 1.91 -5.48
N ASP A 22 -11.85 2.29 -5.45
CA ASP A 22 -10.75 1.42 -5.84
C ASP A 22 -10.90 0.17 -4.95
N GLU A 23 -11.17 -0.98 -5.54
CA GLU A 23 -11.42 -2.21 -4.78
C GLU A 23 -10.18 -2.47 -3.92
N SER A 24 -10.33 -2.32 -2.61
CA SER A 24 -9.25 -2.11 -1.66
C SER A 24 -9.23 -3.27 -0.67
N SER A 25 -8.05 -3.61 -0.13
CA SER A 25 -7.95 -4.59 0.97
C SER A 25 -8.64 -4.12 2.26
N GLY A 26 -9.05 -2.85 2.32
CA GLY A 26 -9.68 -2.20 3.47
C GLY A 26 -8.71 -1.93 4.62
N GLN A 27 -7.43 -2.29 4.49
CA GLN A 27 -6.44 -2.15 5.54
C GLN A 27 -6.00 -0.69 5.69
N VAL A 28 -5.98 -0.20 6.93
CA VAL A 28 -5.48 1.13 7.28
C VAL A 28 -4.64 1.00 8.53
N GLU A 29 -3.33 1.21 8.41
CA GLU A 29 -2.43 1.30 9.56
C GLU A 29 -1.86 2.70 9.72
N ARG A 30 -1.53 3.07 10.95
CA ARG A 30 -1.14 4.44 11.30
C ARG A 30 -0.02 4.47 12.33
N THR A 31 0.92 5.38 12.15
CA THR A 31 1.79 5.89 13.21
C THR A 31 1.31 7.30 13.62
N GLU A 32 2.09 8.03 14.42
CA GLU A 32 1.82 9.44 14.68
C GLU A 32 1.83 10.28 13.39
N SER A 33 2.76 9.96 12.48
CA SER A 33 3.05 10.80 11.31
C SER A 33 2.65 10.17 9.98
N ILE A 34 2.50 8.85 9.87
CA ILE A 34 2.26 8.18 8.59
C ILE A 34 0.98 7.35 8.64
N ASP A 35 0.09 7.59 7.69
CA ASP A 35 -1.00 6.67 7.35
C ASP A 35 -0.58 5.77 6.19
N ALA A 36 -0.77 4.46 6.33
CA ALA A 36 -0.66 3.48 5.26
C ALA A 36 -2.03 2.89 4.94
N LEU A 37 -2.45 3.00 3.68
CA LEU A 37 -3.75 2.58 3.19
C LEU A 37 -3.59 1.50 2.12
N ASN A 38 -4.35 0.42 2.28
CA ASN A 38 -4.49 -0.66 1.30
C ASN A 38 -3.15 -1.27 0.88
N LEU A 39 -2.27 -1.52 1.84
CA LEU A 39 -1.03 -2.21 1.56
C LEU A 39 -1.31 -3.67 1.18
N VAL A 40 -0.74 -4.11 0.06
CA VAL A 40 -0.87 -5.46 -0.49
C VAL A 40 0.42 -5.84 -1.21
N LEU A 41 0.89 -7.08 -1.01
CA LEU A 41 1.94 -7.67 -1.84
C LEU A 41 1.29 -8.41 -3.01
N VAL A 42 1.49 -7.94 -4.23
CA VAL A 42 0.95 -8.59 -5.43
C VAL A 42 2.03 -9.43 -6.09
N THR A 43 1.78 -10.71 -6.32
CA THR A 43 2.71 -11.65 -6.94
C THR A 43 2.07 -12.40 -8.13
N ASP A 44 2.90 -12.81 -9.08
CA ASP A 44 2.52 -13.78 -10.12
C ASP A 44 2.70 -15.24 -9.67
N GLY A 45 3.32 -15.45 -8.51
CA GLY A 45 3.66 -16.76 -7.95
C GLY A 45 5.01 -17.32 -8.42
N THR A 46 5.84 -16.52 -9.11
CA THR A 46 7.22 -16.93 -9.50
C THR A 46 8.27 -16.44 -8.51
N GLY A 47 7.86 -16.09 -7.29
CA GLY A 47 8.75 -15.59 -6.24
C GLY A 47 9.11 -14.11 -6.36
N VAL A 48 8.36 -13.34 -7.17
CA VAL A 48 8.46 -11.88 -7.22
C VAL A 48 7.15 -11.28 -6.73
N ALA A 49 7.23 -10.27 -5.87
CA ALA A 49 6.07 -9.50 -5.44
C ALA A 49 6.30 -8.00 -5.61
N ARG A 50 5.23 -7.25 -5.79
CA ARG A 50 5.22 -5.79 -5.77
C ARG A 50 4.38 -5.31 -4.60
N LEU A 51 4.95 -4.43 -3.78
CA LEU A 51 4.17 -3.74 -2.75
C LEU A 51 3.38 -2.61 -3.41
N ILE A 52 2.07 -2.63 -3.23
CA ILE A 52 1.17 -1.56 -3.64
C ILE A 52 0.42 -1.01 -2.42
N GLY A 53 -0.17 0.17 -2.59
CA GLY A 53 -0.95 0.87 -1.57
C GLY A 53 -0.69 2.37 -1.64
N THR A 54 -1.10 3.08 -0.60
CA THR A 54 -0.91 4.53 -0.47
C THR A 54 -0.31 4.87 0.88
N LEU A 55 0.69 5.75 0.90
CA LEU A 55 1.22 6.35 2.11
C LEU A 55 0.83 7.82 2.15
N VAL A 56 0.45 8.35 3.31
CA VAL A 56 0.16 9.77 3.52
C VAL A 56 0.94 10.24 4.74
N ASN A 57 1.72 11.30 4.57
CA ASN A 57 2.42 11.96 5.68
C ASN A 57 1.49 13.01 6.32
N GLN A 58 1.14 12.80 7.58
CA GLN A 58 0.30 13.67 8.41
C GLN A 58 1.11 14.67 9.25
N ALA A 59 2.45 14.63 9.18
CA ALA A 59 3.31 15.60 9.85
C ALA A 59 3.44 16.91 9.07
N ASP A 60 3.77 17.99 9.78
CA ASP A 60 3.95 19.34 9.23
C ASP A 60 5.26 19.53 8.43
N GLU A 61 6.05 18.46 8.22
CA GLU A 61 7.31 18.48 7.48
C GLU A 61 7.38 17.30 6.48
N PRO A 62 7.98 17.47 5.29
CA PRO A 62 8.18 16.38 4.34
C PRO A 62 9.07 15.26 4.89
N ASP A 63 8.76 14.01 4.51
CA ASP A 63 9.55 12.84 4.86
C ASP A 63 9.93 12.04 3.61
N ARG A 64 10.61 10.89 3.78
CA ARG A 64 10.99 9.98 2.71
C ARG A 64 10.86 8.54 3.15
N LEU A 65 10.32 7.69 2.28
CA LEU A 65 10.40 6.24 2.41
C LEU A 65 11.80 5.83 1.97
N VAL A 66 12.59 5.32 2.90
CA VAL A 66 14.01 5.00 2.70
C VAL A 66 14.30 3.50 2.79
N GLY A 67 13.39 2.72 3.35
CA GLY A 67 13.58 1.30 3.57
C GLY A 67 12.27 0.52 3.73
N LEU A 68 12.38 -0.79 3.54
CA LEU A 68 11.31 -1.78 3.55
C LEU A 68 11.99 -3.07 3.94
N ASP A 69 11.41 -3.72 4.92
CA ASP A 69 11.77 -5.06 5.35
C ASP A 69 10.48 -5.89 5.40
N VAL A 70 10.56 -7.19 5.09
CA VAL A 70 9.37 -8.04 4.99
C VAL A 70 9.59 -9.38 5.66
N ASP A 71 9.32 -9.49 6.95
CA ASP A 71 9.39 -10.77 7.64
C ASP A 71 8.28 -11.70 7.11
N ALA A 72 8.70 -12.82 6.53
CA ALA A 72 7.81 -13.81 5.91
C ALA A 72 8.23 -15.21 6.32
N GLU A 73 7.25 -16.07 6.61
CA GLU A 73 7.48 -17.48 6.90
C GLU A 73 7.17 -18.35 5.66
N PRO A 74 8.13 -19.18 5.18
CA PRO A 74 9.48 -19.40 5.71
C PRO A 74 10.47 -18.26 5.37
N PRO A 75 11.51 -18.03 6.21
CA PRO A 75 12.46 -16.93 6.03
C PRO A 75 13.32 -17.12 4.77
N GLY A 76 13.64 -16.02 4.07
CA GLY A 76 14.48 -16.03 2.86
C GLY A 76 13.99 -15.08 1.77
N TYR A 77 13.82 -13.81 2.08
CA TYR A 77 13.43 -12.78 1.12
C TYR A 77 14.57 -11.80 0.86
N THR A 78 14.63 -11.27 -0.34
CA THR A 78 15.51 -10.17 -0.75
C THR A 78 14.63 -9.00 -1.16
N VAL A 79 14.71 -7.89 -0.43
CA VAL A 79 13.99 -6.66 -0.77
C VAL A 79 14.83 -5.85 -1.75
N ILE A 80 14.24 -5.49 -2.90
CA ILE A 80 14.91 -4.67 -3.91
C ILE A 80 14.14 -3.36 -4.09
N PHE A 81 14.68 -2.32 -3.47
CA PHE A 81 14.33 -0.96 -3.82
C PHE A 81 14.85 -0.66 -5.21
N ALA A 82 13.98 -0.65 -6.22
CA ALA A 82 14.42 -0.32 -7.57
C ALA A 82 14.90 1.14 -7.67
N ASP A 83 14.24 2.09 -7.00
CA ASP A 83 14.44 3.53 -7.28
C ASP A 83 14.34 4.46 -6.03
N GLY A 84 14.45 3.93 -4.81
CA GLY A 84 14.33 4.72 -3.57
C GLY A 84 15.56 5.60 -3.26
N PRO A 85 15.46 6.62 -2.38
CA PRO A 85 14.32 6.93 -1.50
C PRO A 85 13.20 7.75 -2.18
N TYR A 86 11.96 7.54 -1.74
CA TYR A 86 10.76 8.21 -2.30
C TYR A 86 10.28 9.35 -1.40
N LEU A 87 9.95 10.51 -1.97
CA LEU A 87 9.45 11.66 -1.24
C LEU A 87 8.01 11.43 -0.75
N LEU A 88 7.74 11.77 0.52
CA LEU A 88 6.40 11.87 1.09
C LEU A 88 6.15 13.34 1.46
N PRO A 89 5.50 14.12 0.56
CA PRO A 89 5.10 15.49 0.89
C PRO A 89 4.04 15.48 1.99
N GLU A 90 4.00 16.55 2.78
CA GLU A 90 2.96 16.80 3.79
C GLU A 90 1.56 16.73 3.16
N GLY A 91 0.67 15.93 3.75
CA GLY A 91 -0.73 15.81 3.38
C GLY A 91 -1.02 15.19 2.01
N GLU A 92 0.01 14.85 1.23
CA GLU A 92 -0.14 14.30 -0.12
C GLU A 92 0.05 12.78 -0.16
N PRO A 93 -0.78 12.06 -0.95
CA PRO A 93 -0.66 10.62 -1.08
C PRO A 93 0.50 10.22 -2.00
N LEU A 94 1.42 9.42 -1.49
CA LEU A 94 2.37 8.65 -2.30
C LEU A 94 1.72 7.32 -2.68
N ARG A 95 1.43 7.11 -3.97
CA ARG A 95 0.79 5.88 -4.46
C ARG A 95 1.85 4.90 -4.93
N LEU A 96 2.09 3.85 -4.15
CA LEU A 96 3.17 2.88 -4.41
C LEU A 96 3.00 2.10 -5.73
N TYR A 97 1.79 2.04 -6.30
CA TYR A 97 1.59 1.40 -7.61
C TYR A 97 2.04 2.28 -8.79
N ARG A 98 2.15 3.60 -8.60
CA ARG A 98 2.38 4.57 -9.67
C ARG A 98 3.69 5.34 -9.48
N ASP A 99 3.90 5.82 -8.26
CA ASP A 99 4.90 6.83 -7.92
C ASP A 99 6.16 6.20 -7.32
N ALA A 100 6.08 4.93 -6.93
CA ALA A 100 7.20 4.13 -6.47
C ALA A 100 7.22 2.78 -7.18
N ASN A 101 8.40 2.18 -7.29
CA ASN A 101 8.56 0.81 -7.75
C ASN A 101 9.26 0.00 -6.66
N VAL A 102 8.45 -0.72 -5.89
CA VAL A 102 8.92 -1.49 -4.74
C VAL A 102 8.70 -2.97 -5.05
N THR A 103 9.78 -3.63 -5.44
CA THR A 103 9.76 -5.04 -5.84
C THR A 103 10.50 -5.90 -4.82
N LEU A 104 9.96 -7.06 -4.53
CA LEU A 104 10.49 -7.99 -3.55
C LEU A 104 10.68 -9.34 -4.21
N LEU A 105 11.78 -10.02 -3.88
CA LEU A 105 12.08 -11.36 -4.33
C LEU A 105 12.02 -12.33 -3.15
N SER A 106 11.10 -13.28 -3.18
CA SER A 106 11.04 -14.37 -2.22
C SER A 106 10.16 -15.51 -2.73
N GLU A 107 10.61 -16.74 -2.56
CA GLU A 107 9.76 -17.93 -2.74
C GLU A 107 8.64 -18.02 -1.69
N ALA A 108 8.72 -17.24 -0.59
CA ALA A 108 7.72 -17.20 0.46
C ALA A 108 6.46 -16.38 0.09
N PHE A 109 6.47 -15.65 -1.02
CA PHE A 109 5.28 -14.93 -1.50
C PHE A 109 4.27 -15.87 -2.14
N VAL A 110 3.54 -16.58 -1.29
CA VAL A 110 2.46 -17.49 -1.69
C VAL A 110 1.12 -16.76 -1.61
N PRO A 111 0.35 -16.65 -2.71
CA PRO A 111 -0.97 -16.04 -2.68
C PRO A 111 -1.89 -16.67 -1.61
N GLY A 112 -2.64 -15.82 -0.90
CA GLY A 112 -3.52 -16.21 0.21
C GLY A 112 -2.84 -16.22 1.59
N TYR A 113 -1.52 -16.07 1.65
CA TYR A 113 -0.77 -15.88 2.90
C TYR A 113 -0.68 -14.38 3.25
N ARG A 114 -0.04 -14.10 4.39
CA ARG A 114 0.26 -12.75 4.84
C ARG A 114 1.75 -12.62 5.15
N ALA A 115 2.29 -11.42 5.03
CA ALA A 115 3.66 -11.10 5.38
C ALA A 115 3.72 -9.86 6.26
N ASP A 116 4.67 -9.83 7.19
CA ASP A 116 4.89 -8.68 8.06
C ASP A 116 5.84 -7.70 7.37
N VAL A 117 5.33 -6.52 7.05
CA VAL A 117 6.01 -5.48 6.32
C VAL A 117 6.38 -4.36 7.28
N THR A 118 7.66 -3.98 7.30
CA THR A 118 8.16 -2.80 8.01
C THR A 118 8.64 -1.75 7.02
N LEU A 119 7.98 -0.60 6.98
CA LEU A 119 8.37 0.57 6.19
C LEU A 119 9.23 1.49 7.05
N ALA A 120 10.41 1.86 6.56
CA ALA A 120 11.33 2.76 7.23
C ALA A 120 11.32 4.14 6.58
N PHE A 121 11.21 5.17 7.41
CA PHE A 121 11.19 6.56 6.99
C PHE A 121 12.44 7.31 7.47
N ALA A 122 12.76 8.44 6.84
CA ALA A 122 13.96 9.21 7.18
C ALA A 122 13.80 9.99 8.50
N GLY A 123 12.60 10.52 8.74
CA GLY A 123 12.27 11.29 9.95
C GLY A 123 11.27 10.60 10.86
N SER A 124 10.24 9.95 10.28
CA SER A 124 9.16 9.31 11.04
C SER A 124 9.56 7.95 11.60
N GLU A 125 8.83 7.52 12.63
CA GLU A 125 8.95 6.16 13.16
C GLU A 125 8.60 5.11 12.08
N PRO A 126 9.29 3.95 12.08
CA PRO A 126 8.94 2.85 11.19
C PRO A 126 7.49 2.39 11.38
N LEU A 127 6.84 2.01 10.28
CA LEU A 127 5.49 1.44 10.29
C LEU A 127 5.57 -0.05 10.00
N THR A 128 5.21 -0.88 10.98
CA THR A 128 5.13 -2.34 10.82
C THR A 128 3.68 -2.79 10.73
N THR A 129 3.36 -3.65 9.75
CA THR A 129 2.01 -4.17 9.52
C THR A 129 2.00 -5.50 8.77
N THR A 130 0.98 -6.33 9.03
CA THR A 130 0.77 -7.60 8.34
C THR A 130 -0.11 -7.41 7.10
N VAL A 131 0.47 -7.54 5.90
CA VAL A 131 -0.23 -7.34 4.62
C VAL A 131 -0.59 -8.67 3.94
N PRO A 132 -1.70 -8.75 3.19
CA PRO A 132 -2.00 -9.94 2.40
C PRO A 132 -1.07 -10.06 1.18
N VAL A 133 -0.77 -11.30 0.82
CA VAL A 133 -0.11 -11.66 -0.44
C VAL A 133 -1.19 -12.11 -1.42
N GLU A 134 -1.35 -11.35 -2.50
CA GLU A 134 -2.41 -11.55 -3.48
C GLU A 134 -1.84 -11.92 -4.84
N ARG A 135 -2.59 -12.72 -5.60
CA ARG A 135 -2.22 -13.03 -6.99
C ARG A 135 -2.54 -11.84 -7.89
N ASN A 136 -1.71 -11.58 -8.91
CA ASN A 136 -1.93 -10.60 -9.98
C ASN A 136 -3.09 -10.96 -10.93
N THR A 137 -4.26 -11.20 -10.36
CA THR A 137 -5.50 -11.53 -11.06
C THR A 137 -6.63 -10.65 -10.54
N GLY A 138 -7.78 -10.67 -11.22
CA GLY A 138 -8.93 -9.87 -10.80
C GLY A 138 -8.58 -8.39 -10.77
N ILE A 139 -8.70 -7.77 -9.59
CA ILE A 139 -8.42 -6.35 -9.36
C ILE A 139 -6.93 -6.01 -9.47
N TYR A 140 -6.05 -6.99 -9.31
CA TYR A 140 -4.60 -6.81 -9.38
C TYR A 140 -4.00 -7.23 -10.73
N ARG A 141 -4.83 -7.52 -11.74
CA ARG A 141 -4.35 -8.03 -13.04
C ARG A 141 -3.42 -7.07 -13.80
N ASP A 142 -3.57 -5.78 -13.54
CA ASP A 142 -2.81 -4.72 -14.20
C ASP A 142 -1.59 -4.29 -13.37
N VAL A 143 -1.36 -4.93 -12.22
CA VAL A 143 -0.17 -4.70 -11.41
C VAL A 143 1.00 -5.43 -12.05
N GLU A 144 1.95 -4.65 -12.53
CA GLU A 144 3.14 -5.18 -13.15
C GLU A 144 4.13 -5.66 -12.10
N VAL A 145 4.36 -6.97 -12.07
CA VAL A 145 5.34 -7.66 -11.24
C VAL A 145 6.55 -7.94 -12.14
N ARG A 146 7.61 -7.14 -12.04
CA ARG A 146 8.83 -7.31 -12.84
C ARG A 146 9.96 -7.84 -11.97
N GLN A 147 10.77 -8.76 -12.47
CA GLN A 147 12.07 -9.00 -11.85
C GLN A 147 12.94 -7.74 -11.99
N PRO A 148 13.63 -7.31 -10.92
CA PRO A 148 14.66 -6.29 -11.05
C PRO A 148 15.83 -6.87 -11.86
N PRO A 149 16.53 -6.05 -12.65
CA PRO A 149 17.68 -6.52 -13.42
C PRO A 149 18.75 -7.11 -12.50
N ASP A 150 19.40 -8.19 -12.94
CA ASP A 150 20.31 -9.08 -12.19
C ASP A 150 21.46 -8.40 -11.41
N GLY A 151 21.65 -7.08 -11.53
CA GLY A 151 22.72 -6.31 -10.90
C GLY A 151 22.34 -5.51 -9.64
N ASP A 152 21.07 -5.45 -9.23
CA ASP A 152 20.61 -4.59 -8.10
C ASP A 152 20.06 -5.37 -6.89
N ILE A 153 20.39 -6.65 -6.80
CA ILE A 153 20.04 -7.50 -5.66
C ILE A 153 20.91 -7.10 -4.47
N ARG A 154 20.37 -6.26 -3.57
CA ARG A 154 20.98 -6.02 -2.26
C ARG A 154 20.39 -6.99 -1.25
N PRO A 155 21.20 -7.77 -0.51
CA PRO A 155 20.65 -8.58 0.56
C PRO A 155 19.92 -7.69 1.57
N GLY A 156 18.70 -8.08 1.95
CA GLY A 156 18.04 -7.53 3.12
C GLY A 156 18.93 -7.78 4.33
N ASN A 157 19.12 -6.75 5.15
CA ASN A 157 20.08 -6.76 6.25
C ASN A 157 19.43 -7.29 7.53
#